data_AF-A0A917BRF7-F1
#
_entry.id   AF-A0A917BRF7-F1
#
_cell.length_a   1.000
_cell.length_b   1.000
_cell.length_c   1.000
_cell.angle_alpha   90.00
_cell.angle_beta   90.00
_cell.angle_gamma   90.00
#
_symmetry.space_group_name_H-M   'P 1'
#
loop_
_entity.id
_entity.type
_entity.pdbx_description
1 polymer ?
#
loop_
_entity_poly.entity_id
_entity_poly.type
_entity_poly.pdbx_seq_one_letter_code
_entity_poly.pdbx_strand_id
1 'polypeptide(L)'
;MASPIFHVATAADWAEAKQTGRYATSTRGRTLAEEGFVHAARADQWQGVRKRYYADATEPLVLLVIDPGKLDAPVVEEAPPGGTETFPHVYGAIPAAAVTRAVPLGADGEPAAAGRSFMSLFLEEMSVRAGVGFVVIVVAVGLGLLVLSAFGDVAGLVTILVLLVLGAFVARGVFARRTARTSAGTERAQSTQ
;
A
#
# COMPACT_ATOMS: atom_id res chain seq x y z
N MET A 1 10.86 -17.82 24.83
CA MET A 1 9.82 -17.17 24.01
C MET A 1 10.08 -17.56 22.57
N ALA A 2 9.05 -17.78 21.76
CA ALA A 2 9.23 -18.11 20.35
C ALA A 2 9.80 -16.89 19.60
N SER A 3 10.65 -17.13 18.59
CA SER A 3 11.17 -16.05 17.74
C SER A 3 10.03 -15.41 16.96
N PRO A 4 10.00 -14.07 16.80
CA PRO A 4 8.94 -13.40 16.05
C PRO A 4 8.97 -13.81 14.56
N ILE A 5 7.79 -13.84 13.96
CA ILE A 5 7.61 -14.03 12.51
C ILE A 5 7.10 -12.74 11.89
N PHE A 6 7.28 -12.61 10.58
CA PHE A 6 7.06 -11.37 9.85
C PHE A 6 6.09 -11.58 8.71
N HIS A 7 5.19 -10.64 8.48
CA HIS A 7 4.26 -10.67 7.35
C HIS A 7 4.22 -9.31 6.68
N VAL A 8 4.27 -9.29 5.34
CA VAL A 8 4.16 -8.05 4.56
C VAL A 8 2.70 -7.87 4.17
N ALA A 9 2.06 -6.84 4.73
CA ALA A 9 0.67 -6.50 4.49
C ALA A 9 0.55 -5.18 3.74
N THR A 10 -0.58 -4.98 3.07
CA THR A 10 -0.99 -3.63 2.68
C THR A 10 -1.39 -2.85 3.95
N ALA A 11 -1.17 -1.53 3.93
CA ALA A 11 -1.59 -0.67 5.04
C ALA A 11 -3.11 -0.67 5.22
N ALA A 12 -3.88 -0.87 4.14
CA ALA A 12 -5.33 -0.95 4.16
C ALA A 12 -5.82 -2.20 4.88
N ASP A 13 -5.31 -3.39 4.51
CA ASP A 13 -5.68 -4.65 5.14
C ASP A 13 -5.33 -4.65 6.64
N TRP A 14 -4.18 -4.06 7.00
CA TRP A 14 -3.81 -3.91 8.40
C TRP A 14 -4.72 -2.94 9.15
N ALA A 15 -5.15 -1.84 8.51
CA ALA A 15 -6.08 -0.89 9.12
C ALA A 15 -7.45 -1.55 9.38
N GLU A 16 -7.95 -2.35 8.45
CA GLU A 16 -9.18 -3.12 8.62
C GLU A 16 -9.03 -4.17 9.73
N ALA A 17 -7.95 -4.94 9.74
CA ALA A 17 -7.71 -5.95 10.76
C ALA A 17 -7.63 -5.38 12.19
N LYS A 18 -7.18 -4.13 12.36
CA LYS A 18 -7.24 -3.46 13.66
C LYS A 18 -8.67 -3.14 14.11
N GLN A 19 -9.59 -2.91 13.16
CA GLN A 19 -11.00 -2.63 13.47
C GLN A 19 -11.77 -3.92 13.74
N THR A 20 -11.53 -4.97 12.95
CA THR A 20 -12.20 -6.27 13.09
C THR A 20 -11.55 -7.16 14.15
N GLY A 21 -10.33 -6.83 14.56
CA GLY A 21 -9.52 -7.59 15.52
C GLY A 21 -8.78 -8.78 14.91
N ARG A 22 -8.96 -9.08 13.61
CA ARG A 22 -8.36 -10.23 12.93
C ARG A 22 -7.88 -9.89 11.52
N TYR A 23 -6.68 -10.35 11.18
CA TYR A 23 -6.08 -10.23 9.87
C TYR A 23 -6.24 -11.54 9.08
N ALA A 24 -6.86 -11.48 7.91
CA ALA A 24 -7.25 -12.66 7.12
C ALA A 24 -6.73 -12.63 5.67
N THR A 25 -5.78 -11.77 5.35
CA THR A 25 -5.09 -11.79 4.05
C THR A 25 -3.92 -12.76 4.12
N SER A 26 -3.78 -13.66 3.15
CA SER A 26 -2.70 -14.65 3.14
C SER A 26 -1.40 -14.09 2.58
N THR A 27 -1.52 -13.42 1.43
CA THR A 27 -0.47 -12.68 0.73
C THR A 27 -1.13 -11.67 -0.19
N ARG A 28 -0.35 -10.87 -0.92
CA ARG A 28 -0.89 -9.85 -1.82
C ARG A 28 -1.91 -10.44 -2.80
N GLY A 29 -3.15 -9.96 -2.72
CA GLY A 29 -4.24 -10.36 -3.59
C GLY A 29 -4.85 -11.74 -3.31
N ARG A 30 -4.50 -12.39 -2.19
CA ARG A 30 -5.07 -13.69 -1.79
C ARG A 30 -5.47 -13.68 -0.33
N THR A 31 -6.63 -14.21 -0.04
CA THR A 31 -7.18 -14.32 1.31
C THR A 31 -6.78 -15.64 1.96
N LEU A 32 -6.89 -15.70 3.29
CA LEU A 32 -6.74 -16.93 4.06
C LEU A 32 -7.71 -18.02 3.59
N ALA A 33 -8.92 -17.66 3.15
CA ALA A 33 -9.90 -18.62 2.67
C ALA A 33 -9.48 -19.30 1.35
N GLU A 34 -8.70 -18.61 0.52
CA GLU A 34 -8.23 -19.13 -0.77
C GLU A 34 -6.99 -20.01 -0.64
N GLU A 35 -6.04 -19.65 0.24
CA GLU A 35 -4.77 -20.37 0.40
C GLU A 35 -4.79 -21.38 1.57
N GLY A 36 -5.66 -21.18 2.56
CA GLY A 36 -5.78 -22.04 3.76
C GLY A 36 -4.81 -21.68 4.90
N PHE A 37 -3.85 -20.79 4.66
CA PHE A 37 -2.91 -20.28 5.66
C PHE A 37 -2.46 -18.86 5.29
N VAL A 38 -1.87 -18.13 6.24
CA VAL A 38 -1.19 -16.84 6.01
C VAL A 38 0.32 -17.07 5.86
N HIS A 39 0.90 -16.57 4.76
CA HIS A 39 2.35 -16.65 4.55
C HIS A 39 3.07 -15.73 5.52
N ALA A 40 4.03 -16.25 6.27
CA ALA A 40 4.93 -15.46 7.07
C ALA A 40 6.39 -15.76 6.68
N ALA A 41 7.31 -14.97 7.22
CA ALA A 41 8.73 -15.03 6.95
C ALA A 41 9.51 -14.88 8.24
N ARG A 42 10.74 -15.39 8.28
CA ARG A 42 11.70 -15.10 9.33
C ARG A 42 12.40 -13.76 9.10
N ALA A 43 13.18 -13.33 10.08
CA ALA A 43 13.89 -12.04 10.08
C ALA A 43 14.85 -11.87 8.91
N ASP A 44 15.45 -12.97 8.45
CA ASP A 44 16.39 -13.07 7.32
C ASP A 44 15.69 -13.20 5.96
N GLN A 45 14.39 -13.46 5.94
CA GLN A 45 13.63 -13.80 4.73
C GLN A 45 12.73 -12.67 4.23
N TRP A 46 12.15 -11.87 5.14
CA TRP A 46 11.06 -10.95 4.79
C TRP A 46 11.47 -9.89 3.75
N GLN A 47 12.73 -9.44 3.75
CA GLN A 47 13.24 -8.51 2.72
C GLN A 47 13.20 -9.15 1.33
N GLY A 48 13.55 -10.42 1.23
CA GLY A 48 13.49 -11.21 0.00
C GLY A 48 12.06 -11.39 -0.49
N VAL A 49 11.13 -11.71 0.42
CA VAL A 49 9.68 -11.81 0.13
C VAL A 49 9.16 -10.48 -0.39
N ARG A 50 9.45 -9.37 0.30
CA ARG A 50 9.05 -8.02 -0.14
C ARG A 50 9.59 -7.70 -1.53
N LYS A 51 10.88 -7.96 -1.78
CA LYS A 51 11.51 -7.70 -3.09
C LYS A 51 10.91 -8.56 -4.21
N ARG A 52 10.51 -9.80 -3.93
CA ARG A 52 10.03 -10.74 -4.96
C ARG A 52 8.56 -10.60 -5.28
N TYR A 53 7.72 -10.39 -4.27
CA TYR A 53 6.24 -10.44 -4.42
C TYR A 53 5.57 -9.07 -4.29
N TYR A 54 6.28 -8.07 -3.77
CA TYR A 54 5.74 -6.74 -3.48
C TYR A 54 6.54 -5.61 -4.13
N ALA A 55 7.48 -5.90 -5.05
CA ALA A 55 8.29 -4.87 -5.70
C ALA A 55 7.49 -3.89 -6.57
N ASP A 56 6.41 -4.36 -7.18
CA ASP A 56 5.49 -3.56 -8.01
C ASP A 56 4.29 -3.01 -7.22
N ALA A 57 4.26 -3.22 -5.89
CA ALA A 57 3.18 -2.69 -5.06
C ALA A 57 3.23 -1.16 -5.08
N THR A 58 2.13 -0.55 -5.54
CA THR A 58 1.98 0.92 -5.59
C THR A 58 1.24 1.47 -4.37
N GLU A 59 0.62 0.58 -3.59
CA GLU A 59 -0.03 0.89 -2.34
C GLU A 59 0.95 0.86 -1.15
N PRO A 60 0.69 1.61 -0.08
CA PRO A 60 1.55 1.60 1.10
C PRO A 60 1.60 0.23 1.76
N LEU A 61 2.81 -0.24 2.08
CA LEU A 61 3.03 -1.53 2.73
C LEU A 61 3.47 -1.36 4.19
N VAL A 62 3.16 -2.36 4.99
CA VAL A 62 3.59 -2.46 6.37
C VAL A 62 4.16 -3.86 6.65
N LEU A 63 5.23 -3.91 7.44
CA LEU A 63 5.77 -5.14 8.01
C LEU A 63 5.12 -5.38 9.36
N LEU A 64 4.32 -6.43 9.46
CA LEU A 64 3.75 -6.91 10.71
C LEU A 64 4.79 -7.79 11.41
N VAL A 65 5.12 -7.44 12.65
CA VAL A 65 5.97 -8.24 13.54
C VAL A 65 5.04 -8.99 14.48
N ILE A 66 4.96 -10.31 14.31
CA ILE A 66 3.99 -11.18 14.95
C ILE A 66 4.70 -12.00 16.03
N ASP A 67 4.10 -12.04 17.23
CA ASP A 67 4.51 -12.92 18.31
C ASP A 67 3.77 -14.27 18.19
N PRO A 68 4.46 -15.37 17.86
CA PRO A 68 3.82 -16.66 17.72
C PRO A 68 3.16 -17.17 19.00
N GLY A 69 3.62 -16.71 20.18
CA GLY A 69 3.03 -17.09 21.47
C GLY A 69 1.64 -16.51 21.72
N LYS A 70 1.20 -15.56 20.87
CA LYS A 70 -0.13 -14.93 20.93
C LYS A 70 -1.05 -15.38 19.80
N LEU A 71 -0.59 -16.29 18.94
CA LEU A 71 -1.42 -16.87 17.90
C LEU A 71 -2.34 -17.93 18.51
N ASP A 72 -3.58 -17.97 18.01
CA ASP A 72 -4.57 -19.00 18.32
C ASP A 72 -4.59 -20.13 17.26
N ALA A 73 -3.68 -20.06 16.28
CA ALA A 73 -3.53 -21.01 15.19
C ALA A 73 -2.08 -21.56 15.13
N PRO A 74 -1.90 -22.81 14.65
CA PRO A 74 -0.57 -23.39 14.54
C PRO A 74 0.26 -22.70 13.46
N VAL A 75 1.57 -22.65 13.72
CA VAL A 75 2.58 -22.22 12.76
C VAL A 75 3.35 -23.45 12.29
N VAL A 76 3.42 -23.67 10.99
CA VAL A 76 4.15 -24.80 10.39
C VAL A 76 5.22 -24.25 9.46
N GLU A 77 6.43 -24.80 9.54
CA GLU A 77 7.52 -24.48 8.61
C GLU A 77 7.42 -25.37 7.38
N GLU A 78 7.14 -24.79 6.22
CA GLU A 78 6.96 -25.54 4.98
C GLU A 78 7.74 -24.89 3.83
N ALA A 79 8.31 -25.72 2.95
CA ALA A 79 8.95 -25.24 1.74
C ALA A 79 7.90 -25.04 0.63
N PRO A 80 8.02 -24.00 -0.20
CA PRO A 80 7.18 -23.87 -1.38
C PRO A 80 7.46 -25.03 -2.36
N PRO A 81 6.52 -25.37 -3.25
CA PRO A 81 6.72 -26.43 -4.24
C PRO A 81 8.00 -26.20 -5.07
N GLY A 82 8.93 -27.15 -5.01
CA GLY A 82 10.23 -27.07 -5.70
C GLY A 82 11.29 -26.22 -5.01
N GLY A 83 11.02 -25.70 -3.82
CA GLY A 83 11.99 -25.02 -2.96
C GLY A 83 12.56 -25.93 -1.87
N THR A 84 13.73 -25.58 -1.35
CA THR A 84 14.36 -26.25 -0.20
C THR A 84 14.29 -25.42 1.08
N GLU A 85 14.07 -24.11 0.95
CA GLU A 85 13.95 -23.20 2.07
C GLU A 85 12.52 -23.21 2.61
N THR A 86 12.37 -23.38 3.92
CA THR A 86 11.05 -23.34 4.58
C THR A 86 10.65 -21.92 4.95
N PHE A 87 9.35 -21.70 5.01
CA PHE A 87 8.72 -20.48 5.48
C PHE A 87 7.65 -20.81 6.52
N PRO A 88 7.47 -19.97 7.55
CA PRO A 88 6.40 -20.15 8.51
C PRO A 88 5.03 -19.83 7.87
N HIS A 89 4.10 -20.77 7.96
CA HIS A 89 2.70 -20.62 7.57
C HIS A 89 1.80 -20.64 8.80
N VAL A 90 0.93 -19.64 8.94
CA VAL A 90 -0.04 -19.54 10.05
C VAL A 90 -1.39 -20.07 9.56
N TYR A 91 -1.87 -21.19 10.11
CA TYR A 91 -3.13 -21.82 9.68
C TYR A 91 -4.36 -21.21 10.34
N GLY A 92 -4.50 -19.90 10.22
CA GLY A 92 -5.60 -19.16 10.78
C GLY A 92 -5.42 -17.66 10.63
N ALA A 93 -6.50 -16.92 10.87
CA ALA A 93 -6.46 -15.47 10.84
C ALA A 93 -5.59 -14.97 11.99
N ILE A 94 -4.70 -14.02 11.76
CA ILE A 94 -3.80 -13.52 12.80
C ILE A 94 -4.58 -12.56 13.71
N PRO A 95 -4.66 -12.80 15.03
CA PRO A 95 -5.24 -11.83 15.95
C PRO A 95 -4.46 -10.51 15.90
N ALA A 96 -5.15 -9.37 15.84
CA ALA A 96 -4.48 -8.07 15.83
C ALA A 96 -3.59 -7.86 17.08
N ALA A 97 -3.97 -8.47 18.21
CA ALA A 97 -3.19 -8.48 19.45
C ALA A 97 -1.89 -9.30 19.39
N ALA A 98 -1.77 -10.23 18.43
CA ALA A 98 -0.53 -10.99 18.18
C ALA A 98 0.51 -10.16 17.40
N VAL A 99 0.08 -9.09 16.72
CA VAL A 99 0.98 -8.15 16.04
C VAL A 99 1.54 -7.17 17.07
N THR A 100 2.81 -7.35 17.43
CA THR A 100 3.51 -6.52 18.42
C THR A 100 3.99 -5.20 17.86
N ARG A 101 4.26 -5.14 16.55
CA ARG A 101 4.66 -3.92 15.85
C ARG A 101 4.21 -3.97 14.39
N ALA A 102 3.77 -2.83 13.87
CA ALA A 102 3.54 -2.65 12.44
C ALA A 102 4.45 -1.53 11.94
N VAL A 103 5.40 -1.86 11.08
CA VAL A 103 6.44 -0.94 10.61
C VAL A 103 6.15 -0.54 9.16
N PRO A 104 5.96 0.75 8.85
CA PRO A 104 5.84 1.19 7.46
C PRO A 104 7.09 0.82 6.65
N LEU A 105 6.90 0.26 5.47
CA LEU A 105 7.99 -0.04 4.54
C LEU A 105 8.09 1.07 3.49
N GLY A 106 9.29 1.58 3.28
CA GLY A 106 9.59 2.53 2.22
C GLY A 106 9.51 1.89 0.82
N ALA A 107 9.50 2.72 -0.22
CA ALA A 107 9.53 2.26 -1.62
C ALA A 107 10.83 1.49 -1.97
N ASP A 108 11.88 1.69 -1.20
CA ASP A 108 13.15 0.95 -1.22
C ASP A 108 13.09 -0.38 -0.43
N GLY A 109 12.09 -0.57 0.43
CA GLY A 109 11.91 -1.77 1.26
C GLY A 109 12.61 -1.69 2.60
N GLU A 110 13.25 -0.58 2.89
CA GLU A 110 13.79 -0.29 4.20
C GLU A 110 12.64 0.09 5.14
N PRO A 111 12.75 -0.24 6.45
CA PRO A 111 11.90 0.36 7.46
C PRO A 111 11.95 1.88 7.28
N ALA A 112 10.80 2.52 7.05
CA ALA A 112 10.77 3.97 6.96
C ALA A 112 11.42 4.53 8.25
N ALA A 113 12.50 5.31 8.10
CA ALA A 113 13.32 5.79 9.21
C ALA A 113 12.46 6.16 10.43
N ALA A 114 12.88 5.70 11.62
CA ALA A 114 12.13 5.54 12.86
C ALA A 114 11.45 6.80 13.49
N GLY A 115 11.12 7.83 12.71
CA GLY A 115 10.44 9.04 13.15
C GLY A 115 9.27 9.51 12.28
N ARG A 116 8.87 8.78 11.22
CA ARG A 116 7.67 9.14 10.44
C ARG A 116 6.49 8.23 10.78
N SER A 117 5.62 8.74 11.63
CA SER A 117 4.39 8.09 12.08
C SER A 117 3.50 7.70 10.88
N PHE A 118 2.79 6.57 10.97
CA PHE A 118 1.79 6.11 9.99
C PHE A 118 0.87 7.26 9.47
N MET A 119 0.47 8.15 10.39
CA MET A 119 -0.34 9.33 10.08
C MET A 119 0.37 10.31 9.15
N SER A 120 1.68 10.56 9.28
CA SER A 120 2.38 11.56 8.46
C SER A 120 2.64 11.08 7.05
N LEU A 121 2.92 9.79 6.85
CA LEU A 121 3.07 9.22 5.50
C LEU A 121 1.73 9.16 4.77
N PHE A 122 0.67 8.75 5.48
CA PHE A 122 -0.68 8.74 4.95
C PHE A 122 -1.20 10.17 4.69
N LEU A 123 -1.01 11.10 5.62
CA LEU A 123 -1.43 12.50 5.45
C LEU A 123 -0.60 13.22 4.38
N GLU A 124 0.68 12.95 4.19
CA GLU A 124 1.48 13.58 3.13
C GLU A 124 0.98 13.14 1.75
N GLU A 125 0.82 11.83 1.54
CA GLU A 125 0.30 11.25 0.30
C GLU A 125 -1.16 11.70 0.05
N MET A 126 -1.99 11.71 1.10
CA MET A 126 -3.38 12.17 1.03
C MET A 126 -3.48 13.68 0.82
N SER A 127 -2.57 14.49 1.39
CA SER A 127 -2.55 15.95 1.21
C SER A 127 -2.08 16.35 -0.18
N VAL A 128 -1.15 15.59 -0.78
CA VAL A 128 -0.78 15.80 -2.18
C VAL A 128 -1.93 15.44 -3.11
N ARG A 129 -2.61 14.31 -2.88
CA ARG A 129 -3.78 13.87 -3.68
C ARG A 129 -4.97 14.81 -3.51
N ALA A 130 -5.29 15.20 -2.28
CA ALA A 130 -6.36 16.14 -1.97
C ALA A 130 -6.03 17.56 -2.47
N GLY A 131 -4.78 18.00 -2.37
CA GLY A 131 -4.32 19.30 -2.84
C GLY A 131 -4.43 19.45 -4.35
N VAL A 132 -4.00 18.45 -5.13
CA VAL A 132 -4.15 18.46 -6.59
C VAL A 132 -5.63 18.47 -7.00
N GLY A 133 -6.47 17.64 -6.37
CA GLY A 133 -7.91 17.64 -6.61
C GLY A 133 -8.57 18.98 -6.26
N PHE A 134 -8.19 19.59 -5.13
CA PHE A 134 -8.69 20.88 -4.70
C PHE A 134 -8.32 22.00 -5.68
N VAL A 135 -7.08 22.05 -6.17
CA VAL A 135 -6.65 23.03 -7.17
C VAL A 135 -7.44 22.87 -8.47
N VAL A 136 -7.66 21.63 -8.93
CA VAL A 136 -8.49 21.36 -10.12
C VAL A 136 -9.91 21.88 -9.93
N ILE A 137 -10.52 21.63 -8.77
CA ILE A 137 -11.89 22.08 -8.45
C ILE A 137 -11.94 23.61 -8.43
N VAL A 138 -11.03 24.27 -7.73
CA VAL A 138 -10.99 25.75 -7.62
C VAL A 138 -10.84 26.38 -9.01
N VAL A 139 -9.93 25.85 -9.84
CA VAL A 139 -9.71 26.35 -11.20
C VAL A 139 -10.93 26.11 -12.09
N ALA A 140 -11.53 24.91 -12.03
CA ALA A 140 -12.71 24.57 -12.82
C ALA A 140 -13.92 25.45 -12.44
N VAL A 141 -14.17 25.62 -11.15
CA VAL A 141 -15.27 26.47 -10.64
C VAL A 141 -15.02 27.94 -10.98
N GLY A 142 -13.81 28.45 -10.79
CA GLY A 142 -13.47 29.85 -11.10
C GLY A 142 -13.64 30.18 -12.59
N LEU A 143 -13.15 29.32 -13.48
CA LEU A 143 -13.33 29.49 -14.93
C LEU A 143 -14.79 29.32 -15.35
N GLY A 144 -15.51 28.39 -14.73
CA GLY A 144 -16.93 28.19 -14.94
C GLY A 144 -17.78 29.42 -14.59
N LEU A 145 -17.52 30.02 -13.44
CA LEU A 145 -18.19 31.26 -13.00
C LEU A 145 -17.86 32.45 -13.92
N LEU A 146 -16.63 32.52 -14.45
CA LEU A 146 -16.24 33.52 -15.42
C LEU A 146 -17.03 33.36 -16.74
N VAL A 147 -17.13 32.14 -17.26
CA VAL A 147 -17.90 31.85 -18.48
C VAL A 147 -19.39 32.07 -18.25
N LEU A 148 -19.91 31.70 -17.09
CA LEU A 148 -21.28 31.98 -16.68
C LEU A 148 -21.59 33.47 -16.77
N SER A 149 -20.69 34.32 -16.25
CA SER A 149 -20.86 35.78 -16.25
C SER A 149 -20.84 36.42 -17.65
N ALA A 150 -20.24 35.74 -18.64
CA ALA A 150 -20.06 36.27 -19.99
C ALA A 150 -21.00 35.65 -21.04
N PHE A 151 -21.43 34.39 -20.85
CA PHE A 151 -22.10 33.59 -21.89
C PHE A 151 -23.35 32.83 -21.42
N GLY A 152 -23.73 32.94 -20.14
CA GLY A 152 -24.98 32.37 -19.60
C GLY A 152 -24.88 30.95 -19.02
N ASP A 153 -25.98 30.51 -18.40
CA ASP A 153 -26.05 29.37 -17.46
C ASP A 153 -25.55 28.04 -18.02
N VAL A 154 -25.97 27.68 -19.22
CA VAL A 154 -25.60 26.41 -19.84
C VAL A 154 -24.10 26.37 -20.18
N ALA A 155 -23.55 27.48 -20.66
CA ALA A 155 -22.12 27.56 -21.03
C ALA A 155 -21.20 27.46 -19.80
N GLY A 156 -21.58 28.09 -18.68
CA GLY A 156 -20.83 28.00 -17.43
C GLY A 156 -20.78 26.57 -16.87
N LEU A 157 -21.93 25.89 -16.80
CA LEU A 157 -22.03 24.52 -16.27
C LEU A 157 -21.25 23.50 -17.12
N VAL A 158 -21.35 23.60 -18.46
CA VAL A 158 -20.60 22.73 -19.37
C VAL A 158 -19.08 22.92 -19.20
N THR A 159 -18.63 24.16 -18.99
CA THR A 159 -17.21 24.47 -18.78
C THR A 159 -16.67 23.84 -17.49
N ILE A 160 -17.41 23.91 -16.39
CA ILE A 160 -17.02 23.29 -15.11
C ILE A 160 -16.88 21.77 -15.29
N LEU A 161 -17.87 21.13 -15.91
CA LEU A 161 -17.88 19.68 -16.11
C LEU A 161 -16.68 19.23 -16.95
N VAL A 162 -16.41 19.92 -18.07
CA VAL A 162 -15.27 19.60 -18.96
C VAL A 162 -13.94 19.76 -18.23
N LEU A 163 -13.75 20.84 -17.47
CA LEU A 163 -12.50 21.09 -16.75
C LEU A 163 -12.27 20.10 -15.60
N LEU A 164 -13.32 19.68 -14.90
CA LEU A 164 -13.22 18.64 -13.86
C LEU A 164 -12.83 17.28 -14.45
N VAL A 165 -13.45 16.88 -15.56
CA VAL A 165 -13.13 15.62 -16.24
C VAL A 165 -11.70 15.64 -16.79
N LEU A 166 -11.30 16.74 -17.43
CA LEU A 166 -9.94 16.92 -17.94
C LEU A 166 -8.92 16.93 -16.80
N GLY A 167 -9.20 17.65 -15.71
CA GLY A 167 -8.34 17.71 -14.54
C GLY A 167 -8.17 16.36 -13.85
N ALA A 168 -9.22 15.54 -13.77
CA ALA A 168 -9.13 14.17 -13.26
C ALA A 168 -8.22 13.28 -14.14
N PHE A 169 -8.29 13.45 -15.47
CA PHE A 169 -7.43 12.72 -16.40
C PHE A 169 -5.96 13.15 -16.31
N VAL A 170 -5.70 14.47 -16.21
CA VAL A 170 -4.35 15.02 -15.99
C VAL A 170 -3.78 14.55 -14.66
N ALA A 171 -4.57 14.60 -13.58
CA ALA A 171 -4.16 14.12 -12.27
C ALA A 171 -3.74 12.64 -12.38
N ARG A 172 -4.60 11.78 -12.95
CA ARG A 172 -4.31 10.36 -13.19
C ARG A 172 -3.02 10.16 -14.00
N GLY A 173 -2.78 10.96 -15.03
CA GLY A 173 -1.58 10.91 -15.86
C GLY A 173 -0.30 11.35 -15.14
N VAL A 174 -0.36 12.42 -14.34
CA VAL A 174 0.76 12.87 -13.48
C VAL A 174 1.13 11.78 -12.46
N PHE A 175 0.12 11.14 -11.87
CA PHE A 175 0.32 10.03 -10.93
C PHE A 175 0.91 8.80 -11.63
N ALA A 176 0.43 8.44 -12.82
CA ALA A 176 0.99 7.35 -13.63
C ALA A 176 2.43 7.61 -14.12
N ARG A 177 2.83 8.87 -14.29
CA ARG A 177 4.21 9.23 -14.67
C ARG A 177 5.18 9.23 -13.49
N ARG A 178 4.71 9.58 -12.28
CA ARG A 178 5.52 9.44 -11.06
C ARG A 178 5.86 7.98 -10.81
N THR A 179 4.91 7.06 -10.97
CA THR A 179 5.17 5.62 -10.87
C THR A 179 6.14 5.13 -11.96
N ALA A 180 6.03 5.62 -13.20
CA ALA A 180 6.92 5.26 -14.30
C ALA A 180 8.37 5.77 -14.18
N ARG A 181 8.59 6.95 -13.56
CA ARG A 181 9.95 7.48 -13.34
C ARG A 181 10.71 6.69 -12.28
N THR A 182 10.01 6.17 -11.28
CA THR A 182 10.61 5.33 -10.23
C THR A 182 11.06 3.98 -10.79
N SER A 183 10.30 3.39 -11.73
CA SER A 183 10.71 2.16 -12.43
C SER A 183 11.90 2.37 -13.38
N ALA A 184 11.93 3.47 -14.14
CA ALA A 184 13.06 3.78 -15.04
C ALA A 184 14.38 4.10 -14.29
N GLY A 185 14.30 4.65 -13.08
CA GLY A 185 15.48 4.85 -12.21
C GLY A 185 16.09 3.54 -11.72
N THR A 186 15.24 2.54 -11.47
CA THR A 186 15.64 1.19 -11.03
C THR A 186 16.31 0.40 -12.15
N GLU A 187 15.83 0.51 -13.40
CA GLU A 187 16.46 -0.14 -14.57
C GLU A 187 17.87 0.41 -14.87
N ARG A 188 18.08 1.73 -14.74
CA ARG A 188 19.43 2.31 -14.93
C ARG A 188 20.43 1.86 -13.86
N ALA A 189 19.99 1.68 -12.61
CA ALA A 189 20.85 1.22 -11.52
C ALA A 189 21.25 -0.26 -11.69
N GLN A 190 20.42 -1.08 -12.35
CA GLN A 190 20.74 -2.48 -12.66
C GLN A 190 21.62 -2.65 -13.90
N SER A 191 21.62 -1.70 -14.83
CA SER A 191 22.46 -1.74 -16.05
C SER A 191 23.91 -1.28 -15.82
N THR A 192 24.25 -0.79 -14.62
CA THR A 192 25.61 -0.33 -14.28
C THR A 192 26.39 -1.29 -13.38
N GLN A 193 25.89 -2.53 -13.19
CA GLN A 193 26.56 -3.59 -12.43
C GLN A 193 26.97 -4.76 -13.32
#